data_AF-A0A3D5KIX0-F1
#
_entry.id   AF-A0A3D5KIX0-F1
#
_cell.length_a   1.000
_cell.length_b   1.000
_cell.length_c   1.000
_cell.angle_alpha   90.00
_cell.angle_beta   90.00
_cell.angle_gamma   90.00
#
_symmetry.space_group_name_H-M   'P 1'
#
loop_
_entity.id
_entity.type
_entity.pdbx_description
1 polymer ?
#
loop_
_entity_poly.entity_id
_entity_poly.type
_entity_poly.pdbx_seq_one_letter_code
_entity_poly.pdbx_strand_id
1 'polypeptide(L)' 'MRNKERIQKRDEALFVRYLNLYDIKRKRHDDVINQLADEFFIDPETVNKIIRKTSKGGK' A
#
# COMPACT_ATOMS: atom_id res chain seq x y z
N MET A 1 -19.96 12.94 -0.68
CA MET A 1 -18.50 12.91 -0.37
C MET A 1 -18.05 11.66 0.43
N ARG A 2 -18.78 10.54 0.43
CA ARG A 2 -18.55 9.39 1.34
C ARG A 2 -17.54 8.33 0.85
N ASN A 3 -17.25 8.30 -0.45
CA ASN A 3 -16.31 7.32 -1.03
C ASN A 3 -14.83 7.70 -0.82
N LYS A 4 -14.51 9.00 -0.74
CA LYS A 4 -13.11 9.45 -0.64
C LYS A 4 -12.47 9.03 0.68
N GLU A 5 -13.21 9.11 1.79
CA GLU A 5 -12.72 8.70 3.11
C GLU A 5 -12.45 7.19 3.20
N ARG A 6 -13.30 6.36 2.59
CA ARG A 6 -13.09 4.89 2.57
C ARG A 6 -11.86 4.51 1.76
N ILE A 7 -11.63 5.19 0.64
CA ILE A 7 -10.43 4.99 -0.19
C ILE A 7 -9.19 5.40 0.59
N GLN A 8 -9.22 6.55 1.26
CA GLN A 8 -8.10 7.05 2.05
C GLN A 8 -7.74 6.09 3.19
N LYS A 9 -8.72 5.62 3.97
CA LYS A 9 -8.47 4.65 5.06
C LYS A 9 -7.88 3.33 4.55
N ARG A 10 -8.32 2.86 3.37
CA ARG A 10 -7.74 1.67 2.74
C ARG A 10 -6.30 1.91 2.34
N ASP A 11 -6.02 3.03 1.67
CA ASP A 11 -4.67 3.37 1.19
C ASP A 11 -3.69 3.55 2.37
N GLU A 12 -4.15 4.15 3.48
CA GLU A 12 -3.39 4.23 4.73
C GLU A 12 -3.10 2.85 5.33
N ALA A 13 -4.13 1.99 5.45
CA ALA A 13 -3.96 0.63 5.97
C ALA A 13 -3.00 -0.19 5.12
N LEU A 14 -3.09 -0.07 3.79
CA LEU A 14 -2.19 -0.71 2.84
C LEU A 14 -0.75 -0.23 3.04
N PHE A 15 -0.54 1.07 3.21
CA PHE A 15 0.80 1.62 3.40
C PHE A 15 1.41 1.17 4.75
N VAL A 16 0.64 1.17 5.83
CA VAL A 16 1.11 0.63 7.13
C VAL A 16 1.49 -0.85 7.01
N ARG A 17 0.69 -1.62 6.29
CA ARG A 17 0.97 -3.04 6.03
C ARG A 17 2.23 -3.23 5.19
N TYR A 18 2.43 -2.40 4.16
CA TYR A 18 3.65 -2.34 3.37
C TYR A 18 4.88 -2.10 4.25
N LEU A 19 4.86 -1.10 5.14
CA LEU A 19 5.97 -0.82 6.05
C LEU A 19 6.30 -2.01 6.95
N ASN A 20 5.28 -2.71 7.47
CA ASN A 20 5.54 -3.90 8.29
C ASN A 20 6.22 -5.03 7.49
N LEU A 21 5.77 -5.26 6.25
CA LEU A 21 6.30 -6.35 5.43
C LEU A 21 7.69 -6.03 4.85
N TYR A 22 7.86 -4.80 4.36
CA TYR A 22 9.09 -4.36 3.68
C TYR A 22 10.16 -3.86 4.66
N ASP A 23 9.81 -3.03 5.64
CA ASP A 23 10.80 -2.39 6.52
C ASP A 23 11.13 -3.29 7.72
N ILE A 24 10.11 -3.80 8.41
CA ILE A 24 10.29 -4.64 9.61
C ILE A 24 10.66 -6.07 9.23
N LYS A 25 9.87 -6.71 8.38
CA LYS A 25 10.09 -8.12 7.98
C LYS A 25 11.09 -8.28 6.84
N ARG A 26 11.55 -7.19 6.21
CA ARG A 26 12.56 -7.17 5.13
C ARG A 26 12.23 -8.12 3.97
N LYS A 27 10.95 -8.29 3.66
CA LYS A 27 10.54 -9.05 2.48
C LYS A 27 10.93 -8.31 1.19
N ARG A 28 11.17 -9.06 0.12
CA ARG A 28 11.45 -8.48 -1.20
C ARG A 28 10.26 -7.63 -1.66
N HIS A 29 10.56 -6.50 -2.28
CA HIS A 29 9.56 -5.52 -2.70
C HIS A 29 8.47 -6.13 -3.59
N ASP A 30 8.83 -6.91 -4.60
CA ASP A 30 7.86 -7.60 -5.48
C ASP A 30 6.95 -8.59 -4.73
N ASP A 31 7.50 -9.38 -3.81
CA ASP A 31 6.71 -10.29 -2.97
C ASP A 31 5.72 -9.52 -2.08
N VAL A 32 6.15 -8.38 -1.53
CA VAL A 32 5.28 -7.52 -0.73
C VAL A 32 4.15 -6.94 -1.57
N ILE A 33 4.44 -6.45 -2.79
CA ILE A 33 3.41 -5.91 -3.68
C ILE A 33 2.37 -6.98 -4.02
N ASN A 34 2.82 -8.17 -4.44
CA ASN A 34 1.91 -9.25 -4.80
C ASN A 34 1.06 -9.70 -3.61
N GLN A 35 1.66 -9.78 -2.42
CA GLN A 35 0.92 -10.10 -1.20
C GLN A 35 -0.13 -9.03 -0.87
N LEU A 36 0.20 -7.74 -1.00
CA LEU A 36 -0.75 -6.64 -0.74
C LEU A 36 -1.86 -6.57 -1.79
N ALA A 37 -1.53 -6.86 -3.05
CA ALA A 37 -2.51 -6.92 -4.13
C ALA A 37 -3.59 -7.96 -3.84
N ASP A 38 -3.18 -9.15 -3.38
CA ASP A 38 -4.07 -10.23 -2.96
C ASP A 38 -4.86 -9.85 -1.68
N GLU A 39 -4.18 -9.38 -0.63
CA GLU A 39 -4.79 -9.07 0.67
C GLU A 39 -5.85 -7.94 0.57
N PHE A 40 -5.64 -6.96 -0.32
CA PHE A 40 -6.52 -5.81 -0.51
C PHE A 40 -7.44 -5.93 -1.74
N PHE A 41 -7.36 -7.04 -2.49
CA PHE A 41 -8.11 -7.30 -3.72
C PHE A 41 -8.00 -6.15 -4.74
N ILE A 42 -6.77 -5.69 -5.00
CA ILE A 42 -6.47 -4.63 -5.97
C ILE A 42 -5.25 -4.98 -6.82
N ASP A 43 -5.13 -4.37 -7.99
CA ASP A 43 -4.01 -4.62 -8.88
C ASP A 43 -2.64 -4.24 -8.27
N PRO A 44 -1.58 -5.03 -8.49
CA PRO A 44 -0.20 -4.72 -8.11
C PRO A 44 0.28 -3.33 -8.54
N GLU A 45 -0.17 -2.86 -9.71
CA GLU A 45 0.14 -1.53 -10.20
C GLU A 45 -0.50 -0.44 -9.33
N THR A 46 -1.72 -0.67 -8.86
CA THR A 46 -2.44 0.24 -7.95
C THR A 46 -1.74 0.30 -6.59
N VAL A 47 -1.31 -0.84 -6.05
CA VAL A 47 -0.50 -0.91 -4.82
C VAL A 47 0.76 -0.05 -4.97
N ASN A 48 1.50 -0.21 -6.08
CA ASN A 48 2.69 0.58 -6.38
C ASN A 48 2.40 2.10 -6.46
N LYS A 49 1.30 2.49 -7.12
CA LYS A 49 0.87 3.89 -7.19
C LYS A 49 0.57 4.46 -5.81
N ILE A 50 -0.11 3.71 -4.95
CA ILE A 50 -0.42 4.13 -3.57
C ILE A 50 0.86 4.32 -2.77
N ILE A 51 1.77 3.34 -2.76
CA ILE A 51 3.05 3.41 -2.05
C ILE A 51 3.87 4.62 -2.52
N ARG A 52 3.99 4.82 -3.85
CA ARG A 52 4.72 5.96 -4.43
C ARG A 52 4.09 7.30 -4.07
N LYS A 53 2.75 7.39 -4.08
CA LYS A 53 2.01 8.62 -3.72
C LYS A 53 2.25 9.00 -2.27
N THR A 54 2.19 8.02 -1.36
CA THR A 54 2.41 8.25 0.08
C THR A 54 3.87 8.56 0.38
N SER A 55 4.82 7.90 -0.28
CA SER A 55 6.26 8.18 -0.12
C SER A 55 6.67 9.58 -0.61
N LYS A 56 6.01 10.11 -1.66
CA LYS A 56 6.28 11.47 -2.17
C LYS A 56 5.60 12.59 -1.37
N GLY A 57 4.64 12.27 -0.49
CA GLY A 57 3.94 13.25 0.34
C GLY A 57 4.70 13.70 1.60
N GLY A 58 5.90 13.17 1.84
CA GLY A 58 6.75 13.52 2.98
C GLY A 58 7.73 14.67 2.74
N LYS A 59 7.31 15.72 2.01
CA LYS A 59 8.10 16.95 1.83
C LYS A 59 7.31 18.17 2.25
#